data_AF-D2AUG7-F1
#
_entry.id   AF-D2AUG7-F1
#
_cell.length_a   1.000
_cell.length_b   1.000
_cell.length_c   1.000
_cell.angle_alpha   90.00
_cell.angle_beta   90.00
_cell.angle_gamma   90.00
#
_symmetry.space_group_name_H-M   'P 1'
#
loop_
_entity.id
_entity.type
_entity.pdbx_description
1 polymer ?
#
loop_
_entity_poly.entity_id
_entity_poly.type
_entity_poly.pdbx_seq_one_letter_code
_entity_poly.pdbx_strand_id
1 'polypeptide(L)'
;MTVDQLNPEPLWEQLAEILRQRIRAGELKPRQVLPSESHLQDEHGVSRGTVRRAMQALGKQGWTVTIQGRGTYVAERDSWPAE
;
A
#
# COMPACT_ATOMS: atom_id res chain seq x y z
N MET A 1 -4.66 -6.04 10.14
CA MET A 1 -3.30 -5.83 10.70
C MET A 1 -3.15 -4.33 10.93
N THR A 2 -2.74 -3.91 12.14
CA THR A 2 -2.72 -2.50 12.56
C THR A 2 -1.28 -1.99 12.56
N VAL A 3 -1.08 -0.71 12.23
CA VAL A 3 0.24 -0.06 12.32
C VAL A 3 0.57 0.19 13.79
N ASP A 4 1.77 -0.17 14.23
CA ASP A 4 2.23 0.00 15.60
C ASP A 4 3.05 1.29 15.75
N GLN A 5 2.58 2.21 16.58
CA GLN A 5 3.23 3.51 16.78
C GLN A 5 4.41 3.49 17.76
N LEU A 6 4.56 2.40 18.52
CA LEU A 6 5.64 2.23 19.49
C LEU A 6 6.81 1.45 18.92
N ASN A 7 6.61 0.79 17.77
CA ASN A 7 7.67 0.15 17.00
C ASN A 7 8.65 1.22 16.43
N PRO A 8 9.97 1.04 16.56
CA PRO A 8 10.97 1.93 15.94
C PRO A 8 10.88 1.99 14.40
N GLU A 9 10.24 1.03 13.74
CA GLU A 9 10.04 1.07 12.30
C GLU A 9 9.12 2.22 11.85
N PRO A 10 9.44 2.91 10.75
CA PRO A 10 8.59 3.98 10.25
C PRO A 10 7.16 3.50 9.92
N LEU A 11 6.15 4.27 10.35
CA LEU A 11 4.74 3.94 10.11
C LEU A 11 4.39 3.69 8.63
N TRP A 12 5.06 4.39 7.71
CA TRP A 12 4.82 4.25 6.28
C TRP A 12 5.36 2.91 5.74
N GLU A 13 6.40 2.37 6.37
CA GLU A 13 7.01 1.10 6.01
C GLU A 13 6.16 -0.05 6.53
N GLN A 14 5.70 0.04 7.78
CA GLN A 14 4.72 -0.89 8.34
C GLN A 14 3.42 -0.93 7.50
N LEU A 15 2.88 0.24 7.11
CA LEU A 15 1.70 0.30 6.24
C LEU A 15 1.95 -0.33 4.87
N ALA A 16 3.13 -0.08 4.27
CA ALA A 16 3.49 -0.67 2.99
C ALA A 16 3.60 -2.20 3.10
N GLU A 17 4.18 -2.74 4.18
CA GLU A 17 4.23 -4.17 4.46
C GLU A 17 2.83 -4.77 4.59
N ILE A 18 1.95 -4.15 5.39
CA ILE A 18 0.56 -4.61 5.55
C ILE A 18 -0.14 -4.70 4.19
N LEU A 19 -0.06 -3.64 3.38
CA LEU A 19 -0.68 -3.62 2.05
C LEU A 19 -0.08 -4.67 1.12
N ARG A 20 1.24 -4.87 1.17
CA ARG A 20 1.93 -5.91 0.40
C ARG A 20 1.45 -7.31 0.77
N GLN A 21 1.31 -7.59 2.06
CA GLN A 21 0.81 -8.87 2.55
C GLN A 21 -0.63 -9.11 2.10
N ARG A 22 -1.49 -8.08 2.11
CA ARG A 22 -2.87 -8.19 1.57
C ARG A 22 -2.89 -8.50 0.07
N ILE A 23 -1.98 -7.91 -0.70
CA ILE A 23 -1.82 -8.21 -2.14
C ILE A 23 -1.34 -9.65 -2.33
N ARG A 24 -0.32 -10.09 -1.58
CA ARG A 24 0.21 -11.47 -1.64
C ARG A 24 -0.81 -12.52 -1.22
N ALA A 25 -1.59 -12.23 -0.17
CA ALA A 25 -2.67 -13.08 0.31
C ALA A 25 -3.85 -13.18 -0.67
N GLY A 26 -3.91 -12.31 -1.68
CA GLY A 26 -4.97 -12.28 -2.68
C GLY A 26 -6.25 -11.59 -2.22
N GLU A 27 -6.22 -10.88 -1.08
CA GLU A 27 -7.31 -9.98 -0.66
C GLU A 27 -7.48 -8.83 -1.65
N LEU A 28 -6.34 -8.32 -2.15
CA LEU A 28 -6.28 -7.30 -3.19
C LEU A 28 -5.81 -7.95 -4.49
N LYS A 29 -6.71 -8.07 -5.47
CA LYS A 29 -6.43 -8.76 -6.73
C LYS A 29 -5.62 -7.86 -7.67
N PRO A 30 -4.79 -8.45 -8.56
CA PRO A 30 -4.15 -7.70 -9.64
C PRO A 30 -5.17 -6.90 -10.45
N ARG A 31 -4.81 -5.68 -10.86
CA ARG A 31 -5.69 -4.72 -11.56
C ARG A 31 -6.88 -4.21 -10.73
N GLN A 32 -7.01 -4.59 -9.47
CA GLN A 32 -8.01 -4.03 -8.57
C GLN A 32 -7.55 -2.66 -8.06
N VAL A 33 -8.51 -1.76 -7.85
CA VAL A 33 -8.24 -0.47 -7.22
C VAL A 33 -7.91 -0.66 -5.74
N LEU A 34 -6.89 0.03 -5.25
CA LEU A 34 -6.57 0.09 -3.83
C LEU A 34 -7.57 1.01 -3.11
N PRO A 35 -7.76 0.82 -1.79
CA PRO A 35 -8.47 1.79 -0.97
C PRO A 35 -7.88 3.20 -1.14
N SER A 36 -8.73 4.22 -1.06
CA SER A 36 -8.29 5.61 -1.20
C SER A 36 -7.36 6.03 -0.05
N GLU A 37 -6.56 7.08 -0.25
CA GLU A 37 -5.68 7.60 0.81
C GLU A 37 -6.48 7.92 2.09
N SER A 38 -7.71 8.41 1.96
CA SER A 38 -8.57 8.73 3.12
C SER A 38 -9.02 7.46 3.84
N HIS A 39 -9.44 6.44 3.09
CA HIS A 39 -9.80 5.15 3.66
C HIS A 39 -8.64 4.53 4.45
N LEU A 40 -7.43 4.56 3.90
CA LEU A 40 -6.24 4.02 4.58
C LEU A 40 -5.84 4.82 5.83
N GLN A 41 -6.10 6.13 5.85
CA GLN A 41 -5.90 6.96 7.04
C GLN A 41 -6.87 6.54 8.14
N ASP A 42 -8.16 6.40 7.82
CA ASP A 42 -9.20 6.02 8.77
C ASP A 42 -9.02 4.57 9.26
N GLU A 43 -8.67 3.64 8.37
CA GLU A 43 -8.49 2.21 8.67
C GLU A 43 -7.28 1.97 9.59
N HIS A 44 -6.18 2.69 9.38
CA HIS A 44 -4.92 2.45 10.10
C HIS A 44 -4.55 3.54 11.11
N GLY A 45 -5.34 4.62 11.23
CA GLY A 45 -5.08 5.71 12.16
C GLY A 45 -3.77 6.46 11.88
N VAL A 46 -3.38 6.59 10.62
CA VAL A 46 -2.11 7.21 10.21
C VAL A 46 -2.32 8.52 9.45
N SER A 47 -1.29 9.36 9.41
CA SER A 47 -1.35 10.62 8.66
C SER A 47 -1.41 10.40 7.14
N ARG A 48 -2.00 11.36 6.42
CA ARG A 48 -1.97 11.40 4.95
C ARG A 48 -0.56 11.28 4.37
N GLY A 49 0.43 11.93 5.00
CA GLY A 49 1.82 11.87 4.58
C GLY A 49 2.40 10.46 4.68
N THR A 50 2.04 9.74 5.75
CA THR A 50 2.39 8.33 5.95
C THR A 50 1.81 7.45 4.86
N VAL A 51 0.50 7.59 4.59
CA VAL A 51 -0.17 6.82 3.52
C VAL A 51 0.45 7.10 2.17
N ARG A 52 0.63 8.37 1.81
CA ARG A 52 1.22 8.75 0.52
C ARG A 52 2.61 8.17 0.34
N ARG A 53 3.43 8.16 1.39
CA ARG A 53 4.78 7.58 1.37
C ARG A 53 4.74 6.05 1.21
N ALA A 54 3.83 5.36 1.90
CA ALA A 54 3.63 3.93 1.74
C ALA A 54 3.22 3.55 0.31
N MET A 55 2.24 4.27 -0.25
CA MET A 55 1.76 4.06 -1.62
C MET A 55 2.86 4.33 -2.65
N GLN A 56 3.68 5.36 -2.44
CA GLN A 56 4.86 5.62 -3.30
C GLN A 56 5.89 4.51 -3.21
N ALA A 57 6.16 3.97 -2.01
CA ALA A 57 7.10 2.87 -1.83
C ALA A 57 6.61 1.61 -2.58
N LEU A 58 5.33 1.24 -2.43
CA LEU A 58 4.71 0.14 -3.16
C LEU A 58 4.76 0.34 -4.68
N GLY A 59 4.53 1.56 -5.14
CA GLY A 59 4.64 1.92 -6.55
C GLY A 59 6.05 1.74 -7.09
N LYS A 60 7.06 2.22 -6.35
CA LYS A 60 8.48 2.08 -6.71
C LYS A 60 8.94 0.62 -6.74
N GLN A 61 8.39 -0.21 -5.86
CA GLN A 61 8.71 -1.63 -5.77
C GLN A 61 7.99 -2.49 -6.83
N GLY A 62 7.03 -1.94 -7.58
CA GLY A 62 6.28 -2.68 -8.61
C GLY A 62 5.03 -3.41 -8.08
N TRP A 63 4.64 -3.20 -6.83
CA TRP A 63 3.41 -3.80 -6.26
C TRP A 63 2.14 -3.08 -6.70
N THR A 64 2.23 -1.78 -7.00
CA THR A 64 1.08 -0.94 -7.35
C THR A 64 1.40 0.00 -8.50
N VAL A 65 0.37 0.47 -9.21
CA VAL A 65 0.47 1.44 -10.28
C VAL A 65 -0.51 2.57 -10.00
N THR A 66 0.01 3.80 -9.90
CA THR A 66 -0.83 4.99 -9.72
C THR A 66 -1.14 5.62 -11.07
N ILE A 67 -2.43 5.74 -11.39
CA ILE A 67 -2.92 6.41 -12.59
C ILE A 67 -3.52 7.74 -12.17
N GLN A 68 -2.91 8.84 -12.64
CA GLN A 68 -3.39 10.19 -12.30
C GLN A 68 -4.86 10.37 -12.72
N GLY A 69 -5.67 10.90 -11.81
CA GLY A 69 -7.11 11.09 -12.00
C GLY A 69 -7.96 9.81 -11.90
N ARG A 70 -7.36 8.61 -11.75
CA ARG A 70 -8.10 7.34 -11.62
C ARG A 70 -7.84 6.59 -10.31
N GLY A 71 -6.73 6.90 -9.62
CA GLY A 71 -6.37 6.28 -8.36
C GLY A 71 -5.21 5.31 -8.49
N THR A 72 -5.03 4.46 -7.47
CA THR A 72 -3.94 3.48 -7.43
C THR A 72 -4.49 2.08 -7.56
N TYR A 73 -3.84 1.25 -8.38
CA TYR A 73 -4.24 -0.11 -8.69
C TYR A 73 -3.14 -1.09 -8.27
N VAL A 74 -3.52 -2.32 -7.93
CA VAL A 74 -2.56 -3.41 -7.73
C VAL A 74 -1.93 -3.72 -9.09
N ALA A 75 -0.60 -3.77 -9.12
CA ALA A 75 0.13 -4.12 -10.33
C ALA A 75 -0.18 -5.56 -10.78
N GLU A 76 0.11 -5.86 -12.04
CA GLU A 76 0.01 -7.23 -12.53
C GLU A 76 1.03 -8.13 -11.82
N ARG A 77 0.69 -9.41 -11.65
CA ARG A 77 1.58 -10.37 -10.98
C ARG A 77 2.96 -10.46 -11.62
N ASP A 78 3.03 -10.27 -12.93
CA ASP A 78 4.29 -10.25 -13.70
C ASP A 78 5.19 -9.07 -13.32
N SER A 79 4.61 -7.96 -12.87
CA SER A 79 5.32 -6.75 -12.45
C SER A 79 5.71 -6.75 -10.97
N TRP A 80 5.27 -7.76 -10.20
CA TRP A 80 5.64 -7.86 -8.80
C TRP A 80 7.14 -8.14 -8.70
N PRO A 81 7.84 -7.54 -7.73
CA PRO A 81 9.25 -7.77 -7.57
C PRO A 81 9.47 -9.27 -7.28
N ALA A 82 10.34 -9.90 -8.08
CA ALA A 82 10.88 -11.20 -7.75
C ALA A 82 11.74 -11.04 -6.50
N GLU A 83 11.41 -11.78 -5.45
CA GLU A 83 12.15 -11.79 -4.18
C GLU A 83 13.50 -12.48 -4.35
#